data_AF-A0A8J7F740-F1
#
_entry.id   AF-A0A8J7F740-F1
#
_cell.length_a   1.000
_cell.length_b   1.000
_cell.length_c   1.000
_cell.angle_alpha   90.00
_cell.angle_beta   90.00
_cell.angle_gamma   90.00
#
_symmetry.space_group_name_H-M   'P 1'
#
loop_
_entity.id
_entity.type
_entity.pdbx_description
1 polymer ?
#
loop_
_entity_poly.entity_id
_entity_poly.type
_entity_poly.pdbx_seq_one_letter_code
_entity_poly.pdbx_strand_id
1 'polypeptide(L)'
;MTKKQVPVVESGKLESGIRVGSKNWYKELENLDSFRYVPSSDNAPFTVRREKGGGQADYWYAYRKVSGKLHKKYIGKASSLKTERLEEIAVQLNVPPEPRKEKQVTYTNSVTSDELERLQHRVKELEVQLLEASKKQNP
;
A
#
# COMPACT_ATOMS: atom_id res chain seq x y z
N MET A 1 -19.50 1.66 28.34
CA MET A 1 -18.67 1.52 27.12
C MET A 1 -17.54 2.54 27.19
N THR A 2 -16.35 2.14 27.64
CA THR A 2 -15.19 3.03 27.74
C THR A 2 -14.76 3.40 26.33
N LYS A 3 -14.80 4.69 25.96
CA LYS A 3 -14.20 5.16 24.71
C LYS A 3 -12.72 4.83 24.78
N LYS A 4 -12.24 3.84 24.02
CA LYS A 4 -10.81 3.56 23.90
C LYS A 4 -10.17 4.82 23.30
N GLN A 5 -9.40 5.54 24.12
CA GLN A 5 -8.65 6.71 23.65
C GLN A 5 -7.68 6.24 22.58
N VAL A 6 -7.65 6.95 21.45
CA VAL A 6 -6.70 6.65 20.36
C VAL A 6 -5.38 7.30 20.75
N PRO A 7 -4.28 6.55 20.91
CA PRO A 7 -2.99 7.10 21.30
C PRO A 7 -2.51 8.14 20.29
N VAL A 8 -1.83 9.18 20.76
CA VAL A 8 -1.26 10.22 19.92
C VAL A 8 0.25 9.99 19.75
N VAL A 9 0.70 10.12 18.51
CA VAL A 9 2.10 10.16 18.12
C VAL A 9 2.40 11.55 17.59
N GLU A 10 3.30 12.26 18.26
CA GLU A 10 3.70 13.62 17.94
C GLU A 10 5.21 13.76 18.13
N SER A 11 5.86 14.61 17.33
CA SER A 11 7.32 14.82 17.39
C SER A 11 8.13 13.50 17.35
N GLY A 12 7.64 12.51 16.61
CA GLY A 12 8.29 11.20 16.46
C GLY A 12 8.21 10.27 17.68
N LYS A 13 7.30 10.53 18.63
CA LYS A 13 7.10 9.70 19.83
C LYS A 13 5.62 9.50 20.14
N LEU A 14 5.30 8.35 20.73
CA LEU A 14 4.01 8.15 21.41
C LEU A 14 3.93 9.05 22.65
N GLU A 15 2.70 9.33 23.10
CA GLU A 15 2.41 10.01 24.37
C GLU A 15 3.07 9.33 25.60
N SER A 16 3.32 8.03 25.53
CA SER A 16 4.07 7.25 26.54
C SER A 16 5.60 7.42 26.48
N GLY A 17 6.11 8.29 25.58
CA GLY A 17 7.54 8.56 25.39
C GLY A 17 8.27 7.57 24.47
N ILE A 18 7.57 6.59 23.92
CA ILE A 18 8.17 5.56 23.04
C ILE A 18 8.49 6.17 21.68
N ARG A 19 9.75 6.11 21.27
CA ARG A 19 10.23 6.65 19.99
C ARG A 19 9.76 5.79 18.81
N VAL A 20 9.18 6.43 17.80
CA VAL A 20 8.80 5.79 16.53
C VAL A 20 10.02 5.13 15.88
N GLY A 21 9.82 3.91 15.36
CA GLY A 21 10.88 3.11 14.74
C GLY A 21 11.78 2.34 15.71
N SER A 22 11.63 2.52 17.03
CA SER A 22 12.35 1.74 18.05
C SER A 22 11.79 0.32 18.20
N LYS A 23 12.53 -0.57 18.88
CA LYS A 23 12.03 -1.92 19.19
C LYS A 23 10.74 -1.89 20.04
N ASN A 24 10.67 -0.99 21.01
CA ASN A 24 9.48 -0.84 21.87
C ASN A 24 8.28 -0.33 21.07
N TRP A 25 8.50 0.55 20.08
CA TRP A 25 7.45 0.99 19.17
C TRP A 25 6.78 -0.17 18.44
N TYR A 26 7.55 -1.09 17.87
CA TYR A 26 6.96 -2.24 17.17
C TYR A 26 6.21 -3.19 18.11
N LYS A 27 6.67 -3.35 19.37
CA LYS A 27 5.92 -4.10 20.39
C LYS A 27 4.58 -3.44 20.74
N GLU A 28 4.54 -2.11 20.83
CA GLU A 28 3.28 -1.41 21.04
C GLU A 28 2.32 -1.60 19.85
N LEU A 29 2.83 -1.57 18.62
CA LEU A 29 2.02 -1.77 17.41
C LEU A 29 1.35 -3.15 17.33
N GLU A 30 1.84 -4.16 18.05
CA GLU A 30 1.15 -5.46 18.14
C GLU A 30 -0.19 -5.34 18.89
N ASN A 31 -0.25 -4.45 19.89
CA ASN A 31 -1.42 -4.23 20.74
C ASN A 31 -2.33 -3.11 20.23
N LEU A 32 -1.83 -2.24 19.35
CA LEU A 32 -2.57 -1.12 18.79
C LEU A 32 -3.30 -1.48 17.50
N ASP A 33 -4.58 -1.13 17.43
CA ASP A 33 -5.35 -1.19 16.17
C ASP A 33 -5.33 0.14 15.41
N SER A 34 -5.05 1.24 16.11
CA SER A 34 -4.95 2.57 15.51
C SER A 34 -4.25 3.57 16.43
N PHE A 35 -3.63 4.59 15.85
CA PHE A 35 -3.11 5.76 16.56
C PHE A 35 -3.28 7.03 15.71
N ARG A 36 -3.26 8.21 16.34
CA ARG A 36 -3.27 9.51 15.66
C ARG A 36 -1.84 9.97 15.47
N TYR A 37 -1.46 10.34 14.26
CA TYR A 37 -0.16 10.93 13.97
C TYR A 37 -0.31 12.43 13.74
N VAL A 38 0.50 13.21 14.45
CA VAL A 38 0.66 14.66 14.29
C VAL A 38 2.00 14.90 13.59
N PRO A 39 1.98 15.26 12.29
CA PRO A 39 3.19 15.62 11.54
C PRO A 39 3.92 16.79 12.20
N SER A 40 5.24 16.81 12.05
CA SER A 40 6.05 17.96 12.49
C SER A 40 5.98 19.12 11.49
N SER A 41 5.49 18.84 10.28
CA SER A 41 5.19 19.81 9.22
C SER A 41 3.82 20.45 9.42
N ASP A 42 3.51 21.51 8.67
CA ASP A 42 2.19 22.18 8.67
C ASP A 42 1.04 21.32 8.09
N ASN A 43 1.29 20.02 7.87
CA ASN A 43 0.31 19.06 7.41
C ASN A 43 -0.68 18.71 8.53
N ALA A 44 -1.96 18.63 8.16
CA ALA A 44 -3.00 18.25 9.12
C ALA A 44 -2.75 16.86 9.74
N PRO A 45 -3.10 16.61 11.00
CA PRO A 45 -2.98 15.28 11.58
C PRO A 45 -3.85 14.23 10.86
N PHE A 46 -3.48 12.96 11.00
CA PHE A 46 -4.23 11.84 10.40
C PHE A 46 -4.26 10.63 11.33
N THR A 47 -5.17 9.69 11.05
CA THR A 47 -5.29 8.44 11.80
C THR A 47 -4.61 7.32 11.04
N VAL A 48 -3.74 6.59 11.71
CA VAL A 48 -3.11 5.37 11.19
C VAL A 48 -3.85 4.18 11.80
N ARG A 49 -4.29 3.24 10.98
CA ARG A 49 -5.11 2.09 11.40
C ARG A 49 -4.60 0.79 10.80
N ARG A 50 -4.62 -0.25 11.61
CA ARG A 50 -4.34 -1.63 11.22
C ARG A 50 -5.58 -2.25 10.58
N GLU A 51 -5.37 -2.86 9.42
CA GLU A 51 -6.36 -3.63 8.66
C GLU A 51 -5.88 -5.06 8.56
N LYS A 52 -6.77 -6.00 8.93
CA LYS A 52 -6.49 -7.42 8.84
C LYS A 52 -6.57 -7.86 7.38
N GLY A 53 -5.43 -8.18 6.76
CA GLY A 53 -5.42 -8.87 5.48
C GLY A 53 -5.87 -10.31 5.72
N GLY A 54 -6.89 -10.78 5.01
CA GLY A 54 -7.54 -12.09 5.22
C GLY A 54 -6.66 -13.32 4.99
N GLY A 55 -5.58 -13.47 5.78
CA GLY A 55 -4.70 -14.64 5.82
C GLY A 55 -3.19 -14.35 5.76
N GLN A 56 -2.75 -13.14 5.35
CA GLN A 56 -1.36 -12.94 4.87
C GLN A 56 -0.55 -11.82 5.56
N ALA A 57 -0.96 -11.45 6.78
CA ALA A 57 -0.45 -10.40 7.66
C ALA A 57 -1.26 -9.11 7.66
N ASP A 58 -1.21 -8.42 8.80
CA ASP A 58 -1.87 -7.15 9.02
C ASP A 58 -1.12 -6.01 8.31
N TYR A 59 -1.89 -5.09 7.73
CA TYR A 59 -1.39 -3.93 7.03
C TYR A 59 -1.84 -2.64 7.70
N TRP A 60 -1.14 -1.55 7.43
CA TRP A 60 -1.46 -0.24 7.98
C TRP A 60 -1.85 0.73 6.87
N TYR A 61 -2.93 1.46 7.14
CA TYR A 61 -3.45 2.53 6.29
C TYR A 61 -3.52 3.83 7.08
N ALA A 62 -3.26 4.93 6.38
CA ALA A 62 -3.49 6.27 6.86
C ALA A 62 -4.86 6.77 6.40
N TYR A 63 -5.53 7.53 7.24
CA TYR A 63 -6.87 8.05 7.03
C TYR A 63 -6.95 9.53 7.39
N ARG A 64 -7.46 10.37 6.48
CA ARG A 64 -7.74 11.80 6.73
C ARG A 64 -9.02 12.21 6.01
N LYS A 65 -9.87 13.01 6.67
CA LYS A 65 -10.99 13.68 6.00
C LYS A 65 -10.48 14.98 5.37
N VAL A 66 -10.72 15.17 4.07
CA VAL A 66 -10.41 16.40 3.33
C VAL A 66 -11.67 16.80 2.57
N SER A 67 -12.15 18.02 2.80
CA SER A 67 -13.37 18.55 2.17
C SER A 67 -14.57 17.59 2.22
N GLY A 68 -14.80 16.97 3.39
CA GLY A 68 -15.92 16.04 3.62
C GLY A 68 -15.71 14.61 3.10
N LYS A 69 -14.62 14.33 2.34
CA LYS A 69 -14.31 13.00 1.80
C LYS A 69 -13.23 12.31 2.64
N LEU A 70 -13.41 11.02 2.92
CA LEU A 70 -12.41 10.22 3.63
C LEU A 70 -11.35 9.71 2.63
N HIS A 71 -10.12 10.15 2.80
CA HIS A 71 -8.97 9.72 2.00
C HIS A 71 -8.21 8.64 2.77
N LYS A 72 -7.68 7.66 2.03
CA LYS A 72 -6.78 6.66 2.61
C LYS A 72 -5.52 6.45 1.78
N LYS A 73 -4.41 6.15 2.45
CA LYS A 73 -3.13 5.82 1.83
C LYS A 73 -2.53 4.58 2.48
N TYR A 74 -2.04 3.67 1.65
CA TYR A 74 -1.38 2.45 2.12
C TYR A 74 0.01 2.79 2.66
N ILE A 75 0.28 2.41 3.90
CA ILE A 75 1.58 2.65 4.53
C ILE A 75 2.49 1.43 4.33
N GLY A 76 1.97 0.23 4.58
CA GLY A 76 2.74 -1.00 4.54
C GLY A 76 2.49 -1.89 5.75
N LYS A 77 3.50 -2.68 6.12
CA LYS A 77 3.51 -3.49 7.34
C LYS A 77 3.94 -2.63 8.54
N ALA A 78 3.90 -3.20 9.74
CA ALA A 78 4.37 -2.52 10.96
C ALA A 78 5.80 -1.97 10.81
N SER A 79 6.69 -2.69 10.13
CA SER A 79 8.08 -2.25 9.85
C SER A 79 8.20 -1.00 8.97
N SER A 80 7.15 -0.67 8.22
CA SER A 80 7.07 0.55 7.41
C SER A 80 6.64 1.76 8.22
N LEU A 81 6.18 1.59 9.47
CA LEU A 81 5.79 2.69 10.35
C LEU A 81 7.02 3.33 11.01
N LYS A 82 7.74 4.10 10.19
CA LYS A 82 8.85 4.97 10.60
C LYS A 82 8.48 6.43 10.41
N THR A 83 9.17 7.33 11.09
CA THR A 83 8.89 8.77 11.04
C THR A 83 8.93 9.30 9.61
N GLU A 84 9.94 8.92 8.83
CA GLU A 84 10.11 9.38 7.44
C GLU A 84 8.91 8.98 6.58
N ARG A 85 8.47 7.73 6.70
CA ARG A 85 7.32 7.22 5.96
C ARG A 85 6.01 7.88 6.38
N LEU A 86 5.84 8.19 7.67
CA LEU A 86 4.65 8.85 8.18
C LEU A 86 4.56 10.30 7.68
N GLU A 87 5.69 11.02 7.62
CA GLU A 87 5.75 12.37 7.03
C GLU A 87 5.48 12.34 5.52
N GLU A 88 6.04 11.39 4.77
CA GLU A 88 5.72 11.19 3.34
C GLU A 88 4.20 11.00 3.11
N ILE A 89 3.58 10.19 3.95
CA ILE A 89 2.14 9.90 3.89
C ILE A 89 1.32 11.15 4.25
N ALA A 90 1.80 11.98 5.16
CA ALA A 90 1.17 13.24 5.53
C ALA A 90 0.98 14.16 4.30
N VAL A 91 2.01 14.23 3.46
CA VAL A 91 2.02 14.98 2.19
C VAL A 91 1.08 14.33 1.17
N GLN A 92 1.15 13.00 0.99
CA GLN A 92 0.31 12.29 0.04
C GLN A 92 -1.19 12.40 0.33
N LEU A 93 -1.57 12.59 1.60
CA LEU A 93 -2.96 12.77 2.02
C LEU A 93 -3.55 14.14 1.65
N ASN A 94 -2.72 15.13 1.31
CA ASN A 94 -3.18 16.43 0.82
C ASN A 94 -3.71 16.35 -0.61
N VAL A 95 -3.21 15.41 -1.41
CA VAL A 95 -3.69 15.18 -2.76
C VAL A 95 -5.02 14.44 -2.68
N PRO A 96 -6.11 14.99 -3.25
CA PRO A 96 -7.37 14.27 -3.34
C PRO A 96 -7.16 12.90 -3.99
N PRO A 97 -7.84 11.83 -3.54
CA PRO A 97 -7.82 10.58 -4.24
C PRO A 97 -8.32 10.88 -5.64
N GLU A 98 -7.58 10.43 -6.66
CA GLU A 98 -8.10 10.49 -8.02
C GLU A 98 -9.50 9.87 -8.01
N PRO A 99 -10.46 10.46 -8.75
CA PRO A 99 -11.77 9.84 -8.90
C PRO A 99 -11.52 8.39 -9.29
N ARG A 100 -12.08 7.46 -8.52
CA ARG A 100 -11.95 6.03 -8.75
C ARG A 100 -12.35 5.79 -10.20
N LYS A 101 -11.37 5.63 -11.11
CA LYS A 101 -11.64 5.06 -12.43
C LYS A 101 -12.32 3.73 -12.15
N GLU A 102 -13.53 3.58 -12.67
CA GLU A 102 -14.29 2.33 -12.55
C GLU A 102 -13.38 1.16 -12.91
N LYS A 103 -13.49 0.08 -12.14
CA LYS A 103 -12.55 -1.06 -12.12
C LYS A 103 -12.28 -1.59 -13.54
N GLN A 104 -11.22 -1.13 -14.17
CA GLN A 104 -10.48 -1.98 -15.09
C GLN A 104 -9.59 -2.86 -14.20
N VAL A 105 -10.01 -4.12 -14.02
CA VAL A 105 -9.26 -5.12 -13.26
C VAL A 105 -7.99 -5.43 -14.05
N THR A 106 -6.91 -4.72 -13.75
CA THR A 106 -5.58 -5.07 -14.23
C THR A 106 -5.00 -6.10 -13.27
N TYR A 107 -4.97 -7.37 -13.66
CA TYR A 107 -4.13 -8.36 -13.00
C TYR A 107 -2.68 -7.87 -13.14
N THR A 108 -2.06 -7.44 -12.03
CA THR A 108 -0.62 -7.20 -12.01
C THR A 108 0.08 -8.55 -11.92
N ASN A 109 0.13 -9.29 -13.04
CA ASN A 109 1.23 -10.21 -13.22
C ASN A 109 2.44 -9.34 -13.54
N SER A 110 3.35 -9.19 -12.57
CA SER A 110 4.69 -8.70 -12.82
C SER A 110 5.43 -9.71 -13.70
N VAL A 111 5.06 -9.77 -14.98
CA VAL A 111 5.84 -10.39 -16.04
C VAL A 111 6.95 -9.40 -16.33
N THR A 112 8.20 -9.81 -16.09
CA THR A 112 9.36 -8.99 -16.42
C THR A 112 9.45 -8.78 -17.93
N SER A 113 10.12 -7.73 -18.41
CA SER A 113 10.31 -7.47 -19.85
C SER A 113 10.80 -8.72 -20.59
N ASP A 114 11.72 -9.45 -19.95
CA ASP A 114 12.29 -10.69 -20.45
C ASP A 114 11.25 -11.81 -20.66
N GLU A 115 10.23 -11.87 -19.81
CA GLU A 115 9.20 -12.91 -19.89
C GLU A 115 8.15 -12.57 -20.96
N LEU A 116 7.88 -11.27 -21.18
CA LEU A 116 7.07 -10.80 -22.30
C LEU A 116 7.76 -11.08 -23.65
N GLU A 117 9.06 -10.81 -23.74
CA GLU A 117 9.87 -11.07 -24.94
C GLU A 117 9.94 -12.56 -25.25
N ARG A 118 10.13 -13.42 -24.24
CA ARG A 118 10.11 -14.89 -24.42
C ARG A 118 8.77 -15.39 -24.93
N LEU A 119 7.67 -14.89 -24.37
CA LEU A 119 6.32 -15.29 -24.79
C LEU A 119 6.01 -14.82 -26.21
N GLN A 120 6.41 -13.59 -26.56
CA GLN A 120 6.27 -13.08 -27.93
C GLN A 120 7.07 -13.91 -28.93
N HIS A 121 8.30 -14.30 -28.57
CA HIS A 121 9.10 -15.18 -29.43
C HIS A 121 8.45 -16.56 -29.61
N ARG A 122 7.92 -17.15 -28.54
CA ARG A 122 7.23 -18.44 -28.56
C ARG A 122 5.98 -18.43 -29.44
N VAL A 123 5.19 -17.36 -29.38
CA VAL A 123 4.00 -17.19 -30.23
C VAL A 123 4.41 -17.15 -31.70
N LYS A 124 5.46 -16.39 -32.03
CA LYS A 124 5.95 -16.26 -33.40
C LYS A 124 6.49 -17.58 -33.96
N GLU A 125 7.20 -18.36 -33.14
CA GLU A 125 7.65 -19.71 -33.52
C GLU A 125 6.48 -20.65 -33.83
N LEU A 126 5.42 -20.62 -33.01
CA LEU A 126 4.24 -21.46 -33.20
C LEU A 126 3.47 -21.08 -34.47
N GLU A 127 3.36 -19.80 -34.79
CA GLU A 127 2.74 -19.33 -36.04
C GLU A 127 3.48 -19.85 -37.27
N VAL A 128 4.82 -19.81 -37.25
CA VAL A 128 5.65 -20.34 -38.34
C VAL A 128 5.44 -21.85 -38.50
N GLN A 129 5.41 -22.60 -37.38
CA GLN A 129 5.16 -24.04 -37.41
C GLN A 129 3.77 -24.39 -37.97
N LEU A 130 2.73 -23.63 -37.63
CA LEU A 130 1.39 -23.84 -38.18
C LEU A 130 1.32 -23.54 -39.68
N LEU A 131 2.07 -22.54 -40.15
CA LEU A 131 2.13 -22.17 -41.56
C LEU A 131 2.91 -23.20 -42.39
N GLU A 132 3.98 -23.76 -41.83
CA GLU A 132 4.72 -24.88 -42.41
C GLU A 132 3.93 -26.18 -42.40
N ALA A 133 3.21 -26.48 -41.31
CA ALA A 133 2.34 -27.65 -41.21
C ALA A 133 1.18 -27.57 -42.21
N SER A 134 0.61 -26.39 -42.42
CA SER A 134 -0.44 -26.15 -43.42
C SER A 134 0.08 -26.32 -44.86
N LYS A 135 1.31 -25.87 -45.16
CA LYS A 135 1.96 -26.11 -46.46
C LYS A 135 2.29 -27.59 -46.72
N LYS A 136 2.54 -28.38 -45.68
CA LYS A 136 2.79 -29.82 -45.78
C LYS A 136 1.50 -30.65 -45.94
N GLN A 137 0.33 -30.06 -45.72
CA GLN A 137 -0.99 -30.73 -45.83
C GLN A 137 -1.75 -30.42 -47.12
N ASN A 138 -1.21 -29.59 -48.01
CA ASN A 138 -1.82 -29.31 -49.32
C ASN A 138 -0.85 -29.79 -50.42
N PRO A 139 -1.07 -30.96 -51.05
CA PRO A 139 -0.27 -31.45 -52.16
C PRO A 139 -0.41 -30.60 -53.44
#